data_AF-F3FKB8-F1
#
_entry.id   AF-F3FKB8-F1
#
_cell.length_a   1.000
_cell.length_b   1.000
_cell.length_c   1.000
_cell.angle_alpha   90.00
_cell.angle_beta   90.00
_cell.angle_gamma   90.00
#
_symmetry.space_group_name_H-M   'P 1'
#
loop_
_entity.id
_entity.type
_entity.pdbx_description
1 polymer ?
#
loop_
_entity_poly.entity_id
_entity_poly.type
_entity_poly.pdbx_seq_one_letter_code
_entity_poly.pdbx_strand_id
1 'polypeptide(L)'
;MNAKVQAVPAAPIPRVSLTWLLVAQALVVLPFALHVPVSIMILWLGCTVWRVQAFRMRVRLPGTWVKSGLLVGTAGGVYLARGSLVGLDAGAALLVAAFVLKMLEMNNRRDARVLIFLGFFCVAVGYLFEDNLLWALFSLLPVSALLAALIGLQHKDLAGRSVDTLKLAFKLMAQALPLMLLLFLFFPRLDPLWSLPQPSNKGVTGLSDNMAPGDMAELSKSPALVFRASFEGPIPARNQLYWRGLTLEQFDGRRWSQSARAQTVQIAQWEKRGEPLAYSV
;
A
#
# COMPACT_ATOMS: atom_id res chain seq x y z
N MET A 1 -46.75 -27.15 19.28
CA MET A 1 -45.49 -27.90 19.41
C MET A 1 -44.36 -26.98 18.94
N ASN A 2 -43.82 -26.14 19.82
CA ASN A 2 -42.80 -25.12 19.47
C ASN A 2 -41.41 -25.68 19.78
N ALA A 3 -40.71 -26.16 18.75
CA ALA A 3 -39.31 -26.56 18.87
C ALA A 3 -38.46 -25.31 19.09
N LYS A 4 -37.99 -25.11 20.32
CA LYS A 4 -36.87 -24.20 20.63
C LYS A 4 -35.68 -24.64 19.78
N VAL A 5 -35.32 -23.84 18.79
CA VAL A 5 -34.03 -23.93 18.09
C VAL A 5 -32.95 -23.72 19.15
N GLN A 6 -32.34 -24.81 19.61
CA GLN A 6 -31.19 -24.75 20.50
C GLN A 6 -30.05 -24.07 19.73
N ALA A 7 -29.72 -22.84 20.11
CA ALA A 7 -28.54 -22.15 19.58
C ALA A 7 -27.30 -22.98 19.95
N VAL A 8 -26.70 -23.62 18.95
CA VAL A 8 -25.44 -24.35 19.11
C VAL A 8 -24.42 -23.38 19.72
N PRO A 9 -23.84 -23.69 20.90
CA PRO A 9 -22.87 -22.80 21.52
C PRO A 9 -21.70 -22.60 20.57
N ALA A 10 -21.37 -21.33 20.29
CA ALA A 10 -20.30 -20.99 19.37
C ALA A 10 -18.98 -21.61 19.88
N ALA A 11 -18.38 -22.47 19.06
CA ALA A 11 -17.16 -23.17 19.44
C ALA A 11 -16.04 -22.17 19.77
N PRO A 12 -15.35 -22.30 20.91
CA PRO A 12 -14.29 -21.38 21.30
C PRO A 12 -13.12 -21.44 20.32
N ILE A 13 -12.40 -20.33 20.23
CA ILE A 13 -11.22 -20.17 19.36
C ILE A 13 -10.04 -20.93 19.99
N PRO A 14 -9.37 -21.83 19.25
CA PRO A 14 -8.17 -22.50 19.74
C PRO A 14 -7.05 -21.52 20.13
N ARG A 15 -6.33 -21.83 21.22
CA ARG A 15 -5.24 -20.97 21.73
C ARG A 15 -4.14 -20.74 20.68
N VAL A 16 -3.76 -21.79 19.95
CA VAL A 16 -2.74 -21.72 18.88
C VAL A 16 -3.16 -20.80 17.74
N SER A 17 -4.45 -20.85 17.35
CA SER A 17 -4.98 -19.96 16.31
C SER A 17 -4.93 -18.50 16.75
N LEU A 18 -5.26 -18.22 18.02
CA LEU A 18 -5.17 -16.87 18.57
C LEU A 18 -3.73 -16.35 18.65
N THR A 19 -2.76 -17.18 19.05
CA THR A 19 -1.34 -16.77 19.09
C THR A 19 -0.82 -16.46 17.70
N TRP A 20 -1.15 -17.29 16.70
CA TRP A 20 -0.78 -17.00 15.31
C TRP A 20 -1.48 -15.77 14.76
N LEU A 21 -2.73 -15.51 15.15
CA LEU A 21 -3.44 -14.27 14.81
C LEU A 21 -2.77 -13.02 15.39
N LEU A 22 -2.31 -13.07 16.64
CA LEU A 22 -1.55 -11.97 17.25
C LEU A 22 -0.23 -11.71 16.53
N VAL A 23 0.51 -12.77 16.20
CA VAL A 23 1.76 -12.69 15.43
C VAL A 23 1.50 -12.15 14.03
N ALA A 24 0.51 -12.70 13.33
CA ALA A 24 0.11 -12.24 12.00
C ALA A 24 -0.30 -10.76 12.03
N GLN A 25 -1.06 -10.34 13.04
CA GLN A 25 -1.47 -8.95 13.18
C GLN A 25 -0.26 -8.02 13.34
N ALA A 26 0.72 -8.39 14.18
CA ALA A 26 1.94 -7.62 14.32
C ALA A 26 2.71 -7.54 13.00
N LEU A 27 2.90 -8.66 12.30
CA LEU A 27 3.62 -8.71 11.03
C LEU A 27 2.92 -7.92 9.91
N VAL A 28 1.59 -7.88 9.92
CA VAL A 28 0.81 -7.09 8.96
C VAL A 28 0.86 -5.61 9.29
N VAL A 29 0.70 -5.21 10.56
CA VAL A 29 0.59 -3.78 10.94
C VAL A 29 1.95 -3.07 10.95
N LEU A 30 3.02 -3.76 11.33
CA LEU A 30 4.34 -3.13 11.54
C LEU A 30 4.88 -2.38 10.32
N PRO A 31 4.77 -2.89 9.08
CA PRO A 31 5.24 -2.13 7.92
C PRO A 31 4.35 -0.93 7.55
N PHE A 32 3.07 -0.98 7.91
CA PHE A 32 2.19 0.18 7.76
C PHE A 32 2.55 1.29 8.75
N ALA A 33 3.40 1.05 9.75
CA ALA A 33 3.81 2.07 10.72
C ALA A 33 4.48 3.29 10.08
N LEU A 34 5.11 3.12 8.91
CA LEU A 34 5.73 4.21 8.15
C LEU A 34 4.72 4.99 7.29
N HIS A 35 3.59 4.37 6.97
CA HIS A 35 2.58 4.89 6.04
C HIS A 35 1.31 5.37 6.74
N VAL A 36 1.10 4.99 7.99
CA VAL A 36 -0.14 5.20 8.72
C VAL A 36 0.13 6.10 9.94
N PRO A 37 -0.80 7.01 10.30
CA PRO A 37 -0.66 7.85 11.46
C PRO A 37 -0.31 7.07 12.74
N VAL A 38 0.57 7.63 13.56
CA VAL A 38 1.02 7.04 14.84
C VAL A 38 -0.17 6.71 15.77
N SER A 39 -1.28 7.45 15.65
CA SER A 39 -2.53 7.17 16.37
C SER A 39 -3.06 5.74 16.14
N ILE A 40 -2.92 5.19 14.93
CA ILE A 40 -3.34 3.82 14.62
C ILE A 40 -2.38 2.79 15.22
N MET A 41 -1.08 3.11 15.33
CA MET A 41 -0.11 2.25 16.03
C MET A 41 -0.41 2.18 17.53
N ILE A 42 -0.76 3.31 18.15
CA ILE A 42 -1.19 3.38 19.56
C ILE A 42 -2.48 2.59 19.75
N LEU A 43 -3.45 2.76 18.84
CA LEU A 43 -4.70 2.00 18.84
C LEU A 43 -4.42 0.49 18.77
N TRP A 44 -3.54 0.08 17.86
CA TRP A 44 -3.13 -1.32 17.70
C TRP A 44 -2.49 -1.90 18.97
N LEU A 45 -1.55 -1.19 19.58
CA LEU A 45 -0.94 -1.61 20.84
C LEU A 45 -1.99 -1.76 21.95
N GLY A 46 -2.88 -0.77 22.10
CA GLY A 46 -3.96 -0.82 23.09
C GLY A 46 -4.90 -2.02 22.88
N CYS A 47 -5.34 -2.24 21.64
CA CYS A 47 -6.20 -3.37 21.28
C CYS A 47 -5.51 -4.71 21.54
N THR A 48 -4.23 -4.81 21.19
CA THR A 48 -3.43 -6.03 21.34
C THR A 48 -3.23 -6.36 22.81
N VAL A 49 -2.82 -5.38 23.63
CA VAL A 49 -2.66 -5.54 25.08
C VAL A 49 -3.99 -5.95 25.72
N TRP A 50 -5.09 -5.28 25.36
CA TRP A 50 -6.42 -5.63 25.87
C TRP A 50 -6.79 -7.08 25.52
N ARG A 51 -6.56 -7.50 24.27
CA ARG A 51 -6.87 -8.86 23.83
C ARG A 51 -6.02 -9.90 24.56
N VAL A 52 -4.73 -9.62 24.80
CA VAL A 52 -3.84 -10.48 25.58
C VAL A 52 -4.31 -10.58 27.03
N GLN A 53 -4.73 -9.47 27.66
CA GLN A 53 -5.23 -9.49 29.03
C GLN A 53 -6.58 -10.20 29.16
N ALA A 54 -7.46 -10.06 28.16
CA ALA A 54 -8.70 -10.82 28.08
C ALA A 54 -8.42 -12.32 27.93
N PHE A 55 -7.42 -12.70 27.13
CA PHE A 55 -6.98 -14.09 27.01
C PHE A 55 -6.39 -14.65 28.32
N ARG A 56 -5.73 -13.80 29.12
CA ARG A 56 -5.26 -14.13 30.47
C ARG A 56 -6.38 -14.12 31.53
N MET A 57 -7.65 -13.99 31.12
CA MET A 57 -8.83 -13.92 32.00
C MET A 57 -8.79 -12.76 33.01
N ARG A 58 -7.97 -11.73 32.78
CA ARG A 58 -7.82 -10.59 33.70
C ARG A 58 -8.84 -9.47 33.45
N VAL A 59 -9.36 -9.37 32.23
CA VAL A 59 -10.26 -8.29 31.79
C VAL A 59 -11.35 -8.87 30.88
N ARG A 60 -12.57 -8.32 30.94
CA ARG A 60 -13.64 -8.67 30.00
C ARG A 60 -13.42 -7.95 28.65
N LEU A 61 -13.96 -8.52 27.57
CA LEU A 61 -13.95 -7.85 26.28
C LEU A 61 -14.75 -6.53 26.36
N PRO A 62 -14.33 -5.49 25.62
CA PRO A 62 -14.97 -4.18 25.72
C PRO A 62 -16.43 -4.26 25.24
N GLY A 63 -17.31 -3.49 25.89
CA GLY A 63 -18.71 -3.39 25.49
C GLY A 63 -18.88 -2.74 24.11
N THR A 64 -20.03 -2.95 23.48
CA THR A 64 -20.31 -2.46 22.11
C THR A 64 -20.10 -0.94 22.00
N TRP A 65 -20.48 -0.17 23.02
CA TRP A 65 -20.28 1.28 23.07
C TRP A 65 -18.81 1.71 22.98
N VAL A 66 -17.91 1.01 23.66
CA VAL A 66 -16.46 1.31 23.61
C VAL A 66 -15.91 1.01 22.22
N LYS A 67 -16.37 -0.06 21.58
CA LYS A 67 -15.96 -0.40 20.20
C LYS A 67 -16.46 0.63 19.19
N SER A 68 -17.73 1.04 19.31
CA SER A 68 -18.29 2.10 18.47
C SER A 68 -17.55 3.43 18.67
N GLY A 69 -17.19 3.78 19.91
CA GLY A 69 -16.36 4.94 20.21
C GLY A 69 -14.97 4.86 19.59
N LEU A 70 -14.31 3.70 19.66
CA LEU A 70 -13.03 3.46 18.98
C LEU A 70 -13.17 3.60 17.46
N LEU A 71 -14.23 3.05 16.87
CA LEU A 71 -14.47 3.12 15.43
C LEU A 71 -14.63 4.57 14.97
N VAL A 72 -15.52 5.33 15.63
CA VAL A 72 -15.75 6.75 15.32
C VAL A 72 -14.47 7.56 15.57
N GLY A 73 -13.77 7.31 16.68
CA GLY A 73 -12.50 7.96 17.01
C GLY A 73 -11.41 7.68 15.98
N THR A 74 -11.34 6.45 15.44
CA THR A 74 -10.35 6.10 14.41
C THR A 74 -10.70 6.71 13.06
N ALA A 75 -11.97 6.70 12.66
CA ALA A 75 -12.42 7.37 11.44
C ALA A 75 -12.16 8.89 11.53
N GLY A 76 -12.49 9.52 12.65
CA GLY A 76 -12.17 10.92 12.93
C GLY A 76 -10.66 11.19 12.94
N GLY A 77 -9.87 10.31 13.54
CA GLY A 77 -8.41 10.41 13.57
C GLY A 77 -7.77 10.32 12.18
N VAL A 78 -8.27 9.43 11.31
CA VAL A 78 -7.83 9.35 9.91
C VAL A 78 -8.23 10.61 9.15
N TYR A 79 -9.48 11.08 9.33
CA TYR A 79 -9.95 12.31 8.69
C TYR A 79 -9.11 13.53 9.09
N LEU A 80 -8.80 13.70 10.38
CA LEU A 80 -7.95 14.79 10.86
C LEU A 80 -6.51 14.69 10.37
N ALA A 81 -5.96 13.48 10.25
CA ALA A 81 -4.59 13.27 9.82
C ALA A 81 -4.39 13.41 8.30
N ARG A 82 -5.41 13.06 7.49
CA ARG A 82 -5.31 13.01 6.02
C ARG A 82 -6.16 14.06 5.29
N GLY A 83 -7.05 14.77 6.00
CA GLY A 83 -7.98 15.75 5.42
C GLY A 83 -9.12 15.14 4.57
N SER A 84 -9.06 13.83 4.29
CA SER A 84 -10.03 13.10 3.49
C SER A 84 -10.10 11.64 3.92
N LEU A 85 -11.28 11.03 3.81
CA LEU A 85 -11.48 9.58 3.94
C LEU A 85 -11.41 8.86 2.58
N VAL A 86 -11.36 9.63 1.50
CA VAL A 86 -11.29 9.14 0.13
C VAL A 86 -9.85 9.28 -0.36
N GLY A 87 -9.27 8.17 -0.79
CA GLY A 87 -7.89 8.08 -1.27
C GLY A 87 -7.24 6.75 -0.87
N LEU A 88 -6.17 6.38 -1.58
CA LEU A 88 -5.44 5.13 -1.37
C LEU A 88 -4.88 5.04 0.07
N ASP A 89 -4.22 6.11 0.52
CA ASP A 89 -3.66 6.23 1.87
C ASP A 89 -4.72 6.15 2.98
N ALA A 90 -5.83 6.88 2.79
CA ALA A 90 -6.92 6.89 3.76
C ALA A 90 -7.64 5.53 3.81
N GLY A 91 -7.86 4.91 2.65
CA GLY A 91 -8.44 3.58 2.53
C GLY A 91 -7.58 2.51 3.21
N ALA A 92 -6.26 2.54 3.00
CA ALA A 92 -5.33 1.65 3.67
C ALA A 92 -5.33 1.85 5.19
N ALA A 93 -5.30 3.11 5.66
CA ALA A 93 -5.37 3.42 7.08
C ALA A 93 -6.68 2.92 7.73
N LEU A 94 -7.82 3.13 7.07
CA LEU A 94 -9.13 2.63 7.52
C LEU A 94 -9.18 1.10 7.50
N LEU A 95 -8.57 0.46 6.52
CA LEU A 95 -8.49 -0.99 6.43
C LEU A 95 -7.66 -1.58 7.58
N VAL A 96 -6.49 -1.02 7.84
CA VAL A 96 -5.63 -1.41 8.96
C VAL A 96 -6.35 -1.15 10.29
N ALA A 97 -7.01 -0.01 10.43
CA ALA A 97 -7.85 0.28 11.59
C ALA A 97 -8.97 -0.75 11.77
N ALA A 98 -9.69 -1.09 10.70
CA ALA A 98 -10.73 -2.12 10.73
C ALA A 98 -10.15 -3.46 11.15
N PHE A 99 -8.99 -3.85 10.61
CA PHE A 99 -8.28 -5.07 11.00
C PHE A 99 -7.90 -5.08 12.48
N VAL A 100 -7.41 -3.96 12.99
CA VAL A 100 -7.07 -3.77 14.41
C VAL A 100 -8.30 -3.87 15.31
N LEU A 101 -9.38 -3.16 14.97
CA LEU A 101 -10.61 -3.14 15.76
C LEU A 101 -11.35 -4.49 15.72
N LYS A 102 -11.32 -5.16 14.57
CA LYS A 102 -11.95 -6.48 14.40
C LYS A 102 -11.36 -7.54 15.34
N MET A 103 -10.10 -7.37 15.76
CA MET A 103 -9.47 -8.18 16.80
C MET A 103 -10.24 -8.17 18.13
N LEU A 104 -10.81 -7.02 18.52
CA LEU A 104 -11.58 -6.86 19.76
C LEU A 104 -13.02 -7.35 19.63
N GLU A 105 -13.52 -7.47 18.41
CA GLU A 105 -14.86 -8.01 18.13
C GLU A 105 -14.90 -9.53 17.99
N MET A 106 -13.73 -10.17 17.89
CA MET A 106 -13.62 -11.59 17.64
C MET A 106 -14.10 -12.43 18.83
N ASN A 107 -15.28 -13.02 18.70
CA ASN A 107 -15.88 -13.92 19.69
C ASN A 107 -15.95 -15.37 19.19
N ASN A 108 -16.26 -15.55 17.91
CA ASN A 108 -16.55 -16.86 17.34
C ASN A 108 -15.54 -17.24 16.25
N ARG A 109 -15.49 -18.53 15.87
CA ARG A 109 -14.65 -19.00 14.74
C ARG A 109 -14.98 -18.33 13.41
N ARG A 110 -16.22 -17.86 13.22
CA ARG A 110 -16.60 -17.07 12.05
C ARG A 110 -15.85 -15.74 12.02
N ASP A 111 -15.82 -15.04 13.15
CA ASP A 111 -15.13 -13.75 13.27
C ASP A 111 -13.63 -13.91 13.09
N ALA A 112 -13.05 -15.00 13.63
CA ALA A 112 -11.64 -15.34 13.43
C ALA A 112 -11.31 -15.56 11.95
N ARG A 113 -12.16 -16.26 11.18
CA ARG A 113 -11.97 -16.41 9.73
C ARG A 113 -12.03 -15.08 8.99
N VAL A 114 -12.99 -14.22 9.34
CA VAL A 114 -13.10 -12.87 8.75
C VAL A 114 -11.83 -12.08 9.03
N LEU A 115 -11.30 -12.14 10.26
CA LEU A 115 -10.06 -11.46 10.63
C LEU A 115 -8.86 -12.01 9.83
N ILE A 116 -8.76 -13.33 9.63
CA ILE A 116 -7.69 -13.94 8.83
C ILE A 116 -7.75 -13.44 7.37
N PHE A 117 -8.94 -13.48 6.75
CA PHE A 117 -9.09 -12.99 5.36
C PHE A 117 -8.83 -11.49 5.23
N LEU A 118 -9.23 -10.72 6.23
CA LEU A 118 -8.92 -9.30 6.31
C LEU A 118 -7.39 -9.08 6.39
N GLY A 119 -6.67 -9.93 7.15
CA GLY A 119 -5.21 -9.92 7.18
C GLY A 119 -4.57 -10.22 5.83
N PHE A 120 -5.05 -11.24 5.10
CA PHE A 120 -4.56 -11.52 3.73
C PHE A 120 -4.81 -10.34 2.79
N PHE A 121 -5.97 -9.71 2.91
CA PHE A 121 -6.30 -8.53 2.13
C PHE A 121 -5.40 -7.34 2.48
N CYS A 122 -5.07 -7.12 3.75
CA CYS A 122 -4.08 -6.10 4.15
C CYS A 122 -2.70 -6.36 3.56
N VAL A 123 -2.24 -7.62 3.52
CA VAL A 123 -0.96 -7.97 2.85
C VAL A 123 -1.00 -7.60 1.37
N ALA A 124 -2.10 -7.93 0.68
CA ALA A 124 -2.29 -7.56 -0.73
C ALA A 124 -2.31 -6.04 -0.93
N VAL A 125 -3.02 -5.29 -0.07
CA VAL A 125 -3.04 -3.82 -0.10
C VAL A 125 -1.66 -3.23 0.18
N GLY A 126 -0.81 -3.90 0.97
CA GLY A 126 0.57 -3.47 1.18
C GLY A 126 1.38 -3.35 -0.12
N TYR A 127 1.10 -4.20 -1.12
CA TYR A 127 1.74 -4.13 -2.44
C TYR A 127 1.32 -2.91 -3.28
N LEU A 128 0.32 -2.12 -2.85
CA LEU A 128 0.02 -0.83 -3.48
C LEU A 128 1.05 0.26 -3.09
N PHE A 129 1.75 0.07 -1.98
CA PHE A 129 2.74 1.02 -1.47
C PHE A 129 4.17 0.61 -1.80
N GLU A 130 4.45 -0.70 -1.68
CA GLU A 130 5.80 -1.26 -1.84
C GLU A 130 5.74 -2.47 -2.78
N ASP A 131 6.46 -2.44 -3.89
CA ASP A 131 6.51 -3.50 -4.91
C ASP A 131 7.91 -4.13 -5.04
N ASN A 132 8.82 -3.80 -4.12
CA ASN A 132 10.20 -4.26 -4.16
C ASN A 132 10.37 -5.73 -3.70
N LEU A 133 11.52 -6.34 -4.05
CA LEU A 133 11.82 -7.73 -3.73
C LEU A 133 11.89 -8.02 -2.21
N LEU A 134 12.38 -7.06 -1.41
CA LEU A 134 12.47 -7.21 0.04
C LEU A 134 11.08 -7.29 0.67
N TRP A 135 10.14 -6.49 0.17
CA TRP A 135 8.74 -6.53 0.55
C TRP A 135 8.11 -7.88 0.23
N ALA A 136 8.40 -8.41 -0.97
CA ALA A 136 7.92 -9.72 -1.37
C ALA A 136 8.40 -10.83 -0.43
N LEU A 137 9.70 -10.84 -0.10
CA LEU A 137 10.27 -11.79 0.87
C LEU A 137 9.69 -11.63 2.27
N PHE A 138 9.53 -10.39 2.74
CA PHE A 138 8.92 -10.10 4.04
C PHE A 138 7.49 -10.63 4.11
N SER A 139 6.69 -10.46 3.04
CA SER A 139 5.27 -10.85 2.98
C SER A 139 5.03 -12.34 3.22
N LEU A 140 6.04 -13.20 3.02
CA LEU A 140 5.97 -14.63 3.35
C LEU A 140 5.73 -14.87 4.85
N LEU A 141 6.22 -13.97 5.72
CA LEU A 141 6.04 -14.06 7.17
C LEU A 141 4.57 -13.86 7.59
N PRO A 142 3.89 -12.73 7.27
CA PRO A 142 2.47 -12.59 7.61
C PRO A 142 1.60 -13.63 6.89
N VAL A 143 1.88 -13.98 5.62
CA VAL A 143 1.13 -15.03 4.92
C VAL A 143 1.22 -16.38 5.63
N SER A 144 2.43 -16.80 6.04
CA SER A 144 2.62 -18.06 6.77
C SER A 144 1.93 -18.04 8.15
N ALA A 145 1.98 -16.92 8.87
CA ALA A 145 1.29 -16.77 10.15
C ALA A 145 -0.23 -16.81 9.99
N LEU A 146 -0.79 -16.16 8.97
CA LEU A 146 -2.23 -16.20 8.65
C LEU A 146 -2.68 -17.60 8.22
N LEU A 147 -1.87 -18.31 7.42
CA LEU A 147 -2.13 -19.71 7.07
C LEU A 147 -2.09 -20.62 8.30
N ALA A 148 -1.08 -20.47 9.17
CA ALA A 148 -1.00 -21.23 10.41
C ALA A 148 -2.22 -20.97 11.33
N ALA A 149 -2.67 -19.71 11.41
CA ALA A 149 -3.88 -19.34 12.13
C ALA A 149 -5.14 -20.01 11.54
N LEU A 150 -5.25 -20.09 10.21
CA LEU A 150 -6.37 -20.71 9.50
C LEU A 150 -6.38 -22.23 9.70
N ILE A 151 -5.22 -22.88 9.56
CA ILE A 151 -5.05 -24.31 9.79
C ILE A 151 -5.44 -24.65 11.23
N GLY A 152 -4.92 -23.92 12.22
CA GLY A 152 -5.23 -24.14 13.63
C GLY A 152 -6.69 -23.87 13.99
N LEU A 153 -7.41 -23.06 13.20
CA LEU A 153 -8.84 -22.80 13.37
C LEU A 153 -9.72 -23.92 12.80
N GLN A 154 -9.29 -24.55 11.71
CA GLN A 154 -10.03 -25.57 10.98
C GLN A 154 -9.73 -27.00 11.47
N HIS A 155 -8.48 -27.30 11.80
CA HIS A 155 -8.04 -28.63 12.23
C HIS A 155 -8.02 -28.73 13.76
N LYS A 156 -8.95 -29.52 14.32
CA LYS A 156 -9.04 -29.74 15.78
C LYS A 156 -7.81 -30.47 16.34
N ASP A 157 -7.22 -31.39 15.58
CA ASP A 157 -6.07 -32.20 16.04
C ASP A 157 -4.76 -31.41 16.10
N LEU A 158 -4.65 -30.36 15.28
CA LEU A 158 -3.50 -29.45 15.24
C LEU A 158 -3.65 -28.24 16.17
N ALA A 159 -4.80 -28.09 16.84
CA ALA A 159 -5.14 -26.95 17.69
C ALA A 159 -4.20 -26.73 18.90
N GLY A 160 -3.34 -27.71 19.21
CA GLY A 160 -2.33 -27.64 20.28
C GLY A 160 -0.87 -27.70 19.82
N ARG A 161 -0.59 -27.85 18.51
CA ARG A 161 0.76 -28.08 17.98
C ARG A 161 1.19 -26.95 17.03
N SER A 162 1.65 -25.83 17.60
CA SER A 162 2.04 -24.63 16.83
C SER A 162 3.10 -24.92 15.75
N VAL A 163 4.06 -25.81 16.03
CA VAL A 163 5.12 -26.18 15.08
C VAL A 163 4.55 -26.93 13.88
N ASP A 164 3.62 -27.86 14.11
CA ASP A 164 3.02 -28.66 13.05
C ASP A 164 2.10 -27.81 12.15
N THR A 165 1.39 -26.83 12.74
CA THR A 165 0.62 -25.85 11.95
C THR A 165 1.50 -25.01 11.03
N LEU A 166 2.69 -24.61 11.51
CA LEU A 166 3.62 -23.81 10.72
C LEU A 166 4.29 -24.64 9.61
N LYS A 167 4.69 -25.89 9.92
CA LYS A 167 5.21 -26.83 8.91
C LYS A 167 4.21 -27.07 7.78
N LEU A 168 2.94 -27.27 8.12
CA LEU A 168 1.90 -27.45 7.11
C LEU A 168 1.68 -26.16 6.28
N ALA A 169 1.67 -24.99 6.92
CA ALA A 169 1.59 -23.71 6.21
C ALA A 169 2.74 -23.54 5.21
N PHE A 170 3.98 -23.86 5.62
CA PHE A 170 5.14 -23.80 4.74
C PHE A 170 5.06 -24.81 3.59
N LYS A 171 4.59 -26.03 3.86
CA LYS A 171 4.38 -27.05 2.82
C LYS A 171 3.37 -26.58 1.77
N LEU A 172 2.25 -25.98 2.20
CA LEU A 172 1.25 -25.42 1.28
C LEU A 172 1.82 -24.26 0.45
N MET A 173 2.62 -23.39 1.07
CA MET A 173 3.29 -22.28 0.39
C MET A 173 4.31 -22.78 -0.65
N ALA A 174 5.08 -23.81 -0.31
CA ALA A 174 6.02 -24.45 -1.23
C ALA A 174 5.30 -25.11 -2.42
N GLN A 175 4.14 -25.72 -2.19
CA GLN A 175 3.29 -26.26 -3.26
C GLN A 175 2.66 -25.17 -4.14
N ALA A 176 2.49 -23.95 -3.62
CA ALA A 176 1.99 -22.81 -4.39
C ALA A 176 3.06 -22.18 -5.30
N LEU A 177 4.36 -22.37 -5.02
CA LEU A 177 5.45 -21.87 -5.86
C LEU A 177 5.39 -22.31 -7.34
N PRO A 178 5.20 -23.60 -7.69
CA PRO A 178 5.09 -24.00 -9.09
C PRO A 178 3.89 -23.35 -9.79
N LEU A 179 2.76 -23.20 -9.09
CA LEU A 179 1.60 -22.50 -9.62
C LEU A 179 1.90 -21.01 -9.84
N MET A 180 2.58 -20.37 -8.88
CA MET A 180 3.05 -18.99 -9.00
C MET A 180 3.98 -18.81 -10.21
N LEU A 181 4.95 -19.71 -10.42
CA LEU A 181 5.87 -19.65 -11.56
C LEU A 181 5.14 -19.82 -12.89
N LEU A 182 4.17 -20.73 -12.94
CA LEU A 182 3.31 -20.91 -14.12
C LEU A 182 2.54 -19.61 -14.40
N LEU A 183 1.84 -19.06 -13.40
CA LEU A 183 1.13 -17.79 -13.58
C LEU A 183 2.08 -16.65 -13.94
N PHE A 184 3.27 -16.58 -13.35
CA PHE A 184 4.25 -15.54 -13.66
C PHE A 184 4.76 -15.60 -15.11
N LEU A 185 4.95 -16.80 -15.66
CA LEU A 185 5.45 -16.99 -17.03
C LEU A 185 4.36 -16.79 -18.08
N PHE A 186 3.14 -17.27 -17.81
CA PHE A 186 2.06 -17.32 -18.80
C PHE A 186 1.05 -16.18 -18.66
N PHE A 187 0.92 -15.56 -17.49
CA PHE A 187 -0.06 -14.48 -17.29
C PHE A 187 0.51 -13.15 -17.80
N PRO A 188 -0.21 -12.44 -18.69
CA PRO A 188 0.24 -11.15 -19.19
C PRO A 188 0.31 -10.14 -18.05
N ARG A 189 1.37 -9.34 -18.01
CA ARG A 189 1.48 -8.22 -17.08
C ARG A 189 0.51 -7.13 -17.54
N LEU A 190 -0.70 -7.17 -17.01
CA LEU A 190 -1.71 -6.14 -17.25
C LEU A 190 -1.36 -4.91 -16.43
N ASP A 191 -1.45 -3.74 -17.05
CA ASP A 191 -1.42 -2.49 -16.31
C ASP A 191 -2.58 -2.43 -15.31
N PRO A 192 -2.44 -1.66 -14.21
CA PRO A 192 -3.52 -1.52 -13.24
C PRO A 192 -4.82 -1.09 -13.93
N LEU A 193 -5.86 -1.93 -13.85
CA LEU A 193 -7.19 -1.60 -14.36
C LEU A 193 -7.87 -0.45 -13.59
N TRP A 194 -7.24 -0.02 -12.49
CA TRP A 194 -7.66 1.05 -11.62
C TRP A 194 -6.52 2.05 -11.51
N SER A 195 -6.57 3.14 -12.28
CA SER A 195 -5.67 4.28 -12.09
C SER A 195 -6.31 5.23 -11.07
N LEU A 196 -5.93 5.10 -9.80
CA LEU A 196 -6.14 6.19 -8.86
C LEU A 196 -5.08 7.25 -9.18
N PRO A 197 -5.46 8.53 -9.37
CA PRO A 197 -4.49 9.60 -9.50
C PRO A 197 -3.67 9.63 -8.20
N GLN A 198 -2.50 9.00 -8.23
CA GLN A 198 -1.53 9.15 -7.16
C GLN A 198 -1.20 10.65 -7.13
N PRO A 199 -1.23 11.31 -5.96
CA PRO A 199 -0.54 12.57 -5.78
C PRO A 199 0.97 12.28 -5.72
N SER A 200 1.48 11.54 -6.70
CA SER A 200 2.87 11.69 -7.05
C SER A 200 2.94 13.04 -7.75
N ASN A 201 3.89 13.86 -7.36
CA ASN A 201 4.30 15.03 -8.12
C ASN A 201 4.86 14.65 -9.52
N LYS A 202 4.56 13.44 -10.03
CA LYS A 202 4.71 12.97 -11.41
C LYS A 202 3.42 13.31 -12.19
N GLY A 203 2.98 14.56 -12.08
CA GLY A 203 1.87 15.08 -12.85
C GLY A 203 2.34 15.33 -14.28
N VAL A 204 1.71 14.63 -15.23
CA VAL A 204 1.88 14.80 -16.68
C VAL A 204 3.28 14.40 -17.17
N THR A 205 3.36 13.50 -18.15
CA THR A 205 4.63 13.16 -18.82
C THR A 205 5.15 14.39 -19.55
N GLY A 206 5.92 15.22 -18.86
CA GLY A 206 6.51 16.47 -19.33
C GLY A 206 7.77 16.80 -18.54
N LEU A 207 8.52 17.82 -18.96
CA LEU A 207 9.68 18.29 -18.19
C LEU A 207 9.21 18.88 -16.85
N SER A 208 9.72 18.34 -15.75
CA SER A 208 9.57 18.92 -14.40
C SER A 208 10.54 20.09 -14.18
N ASP A 209 10.21 20.95 -13.22
CA ASP A 209 11.05 22.06 -12.73
C ASP A 209 12.28 21.61 -11.92
N ASN A 210 12.42 20.30 -11.71
CA ASN A 210 13.51 19.64 -11.01
C ASN A 210 13.93 18.36 -11.74
N MET A 211 15.22 18.04 -11.80
CA MET A 211 15.78 16.90 -12.53
C MET A 211 16.98 16.27 -11.81
N ALA A 212 16.96 14.94 -11.64
CA ALA A 212 18.09 14.14 -11.18
C ALA A 212 18.72 13.34 -12.34
N PRO A 213 19.99 12.90 -12.20
CA PRO A 213 20.61 11.94 -13.11
C PRO A 213 19.81 10.62 -13.14
N GLY A 214 18.96 10.45 -14.15
CA GLY A 214 18.07 9.29 -14.30
C GLY A 214 16.67 9.67 -14.80
N ASP A 215 16.18 10.86 -14.46
CA ASP A 215 14.82 11.31 -14.82
C ASP A 215 14.64 11.42 -16.35
N MET A 216 15.70 11.82 -17.08
CA MET A 216 15.69 11.83 -18.56
C MET A 216 15.58 10.43 -19.19
N ALA A 217 16.07 9.39 -18.50
CA ALA A 217 15.96 8.02 -18.98
C ALA A 217 14.56 7.43 -18.74
N GLU A 218 13.78 7.99 -17.82
CA GLU A 218 12.36 7.66 -17.66
C GLU A 218 11.53 8.36 -18.75
N LEU A 219 11.83 9.64 -19.03
CA LEU A 219 11.14 10.42 -20.08
C LEU A 219 11.34 9.82 -21.49
N SER A 220 12.53 9.29 -21.80
CA SER A 220 12.83 8.69 -23.11
C SER A 220 12.04 7.40 -23.41
N LYS A 221 11.44 6.77 -22.39
CA LYS A 221 10.61 5.56 -22.54
C LYS A 221 9.17 5.86 -22.91
N SER A 222 8.73 7.12 -22.79
CA SER A 222 7.35 7.52 -23.09
C SER A 222 7.17 7.82 -24.58
N PRO A 223 6.25 7.14 -25.29
CA PRO A 223 5.90 7.48 -26.67
C PRO A 223 4.88 8.63 -26.78
N ALA A 224 4.55 9.31 -25.68
CA ALA A 224 3.55 10.37 -25.66
C ALA A 224 3.96 11.55 -26.55
N LEU A 225 3.01 12.04 -27.36
CA LEU A 225 3.22 13.21 -28.21
C LEU A 225 3.38 14.47 -27.35
N VAL A 226 4.51 15.17 -27.48
CA VAL A 226 4.77 16.43 -26.75
C VAL A 226 4.23 17.63 -27.54
N PHE A 227 4.64 17.77 -28.80
CA PHE A 227 4.13 18.79 -29.73
C PHE A 227 4.38 18.36 -31.18
N ARG A 228 3.78 19.09 -32.13
CA ARG A 228 4.09 19.00 -33.57
C ARG A 228 4.58 20.38 -34.01
N ALA A 229 5.50 20.44 -34.97
CA ALA A 229 5.94 21.72 -35.53
C ALA A 229 5.90 21.67 -37.05
N SER A 230 5.55 22.80 -37.68
CA SER A 230 5.55 22.97 -39.13
C SER A 230 6.42 24.17 -39.51
N PHE A 231 7.38 23.97 -40.40
CA PHE A 231 8.29 25.00 -40.88
C PHE A 231 7.73 25.63 -42.17
N GLU A 232 7.86 26.95 -42.32
CA GLU A 232 7.48 27.63 -43.57
C GLU A 232 8.48 27.37 -44.71
N GLY A 233 9.71 26.95 -44.37
CA GLY A 233 10.79 26.65 -45.31
C GLY A 233 11.34 25.21 -45.16
N PRO A 234 12.57 24.95 -45.65
CA PRO A 234 13.20 23.64 -45.51
C PRO A 234 13.40 23.29 -44.03
N ILE A 235 13.16 22.03 -43.67
CA ILE A 235 13.36 21.54 -42.31
C ILE A 235 14.87 21.62 -41.97
N PRO A 236 15.26 22.29 -40.87
CA PRO A 236 16.65 22.35 -40.44
C PRO A 236 17.28 20.97 -40.23
N ALA A 237 18.60 20.90 -40.30
CA ALA A 237 19.32 19.66 -40.02
C ALA A 237 19.03 19.17 -38.58
N ARG A 238 19.02 17.86 -38.35
CA ARG A 238 18.59 17.27 -37.07
C ARG A 238 19.38 17.78 -35.85
N ASN A 239 20.65 18.14 -36.04
CA ASN A 239 21.50 18.72 -34.98
C ASN A 239 21.13 20.17 -34.61
N GLN A 240 20.35 20.86 -35.44
CA GLN A 240 19.84 22.21 -35.19
C GLN A 240 18.45 22.21 -34.56
N LEU A 241 17.76 21.05 -34.53
CA LEU A 241 16.43 20.89 -33.93
C LEU A 241 16.50 20.77 -32.40
N TYR A 242 17.14 21.75 -31.75
CA TYR A 242 17.22 21.85 -30.30
C TYR A 242 16.03 22.64 -29.75
N TRP A 243 15.00 21.92 -29.29
CA TRP A 243 13.80 22.50 -28.71
C TRP A 243 14.03 22.82 -27.23
N ARG A 244 14.37 24.08 -26.95
CA ARG A 244 14.63 24.55 -25.58
C ARG A 244 13.33 24.49 -24.75
N GLY A 245 13.32 23.66 -23.70
CA GLY A 245 12.24 23.57 -22.72
C GLY A 245 12.48 24.46 -21.50
N LEU A 246 13.17 23.93 -20.49
CA LEU A 246 13.50 24.64 -19.25
C LEU A 246 15.03 24.75 -19.08
N THR A 247 15.47 25.75 -18.32
CA THR A 247 16.86 25.88 -17.87
C THR A 247 16.89 25.67 -16.35
N LEU A 248 17.64 24.67 -15.90
CA LEU A 248 17.81 24.34 -14.49
C LEU A 248 19.21 24.82 -14.06
N GLU A 249 19.25 25.81 -13.18
CA GLU A 249 20.48 26.55 -12.85
C GLU A 249 20.99 26.24 -11.44
N GLN A 250 20.12 25.75 -10.57
CA GLN A 250 20.45 25.45 -9.18
C GLN A 250 20.79 23.97 -9.04
N PHE A 251 21.97 23.66 -8.49
CA PHE A 251 22.38 22.29 -8.22
C PHE A 251 22.60 22.09 -6.72
N ASP A 252 21.89 21.13 -6.12
CA ASP A 252 21.95 20.85 -4.67
C ASP A 252 22.96 19.75 -4.29
N GLY A 253 23.77 19.28 -5.25
CA GLY A 253 24.68 18.14 -5.09
C GLY A 253 24.11 16.82 -5.64
N ARG A 254 22.80 16.76 -5.92
CA ARG A 254 22.13 15.55 -6.45
C ARG A 254 21.16 15.86 -7.58
N ARG A 255 20.50 17.02 -7.54
CA ARG A 255 19.42 17.44 -8.43
C ARG A 255 19.66 18.85 -8.94
N TRP A 256 19.19 19.08 -10.16
CA TRP A 256 19.08 20.39 -10.78
C TRP A 256 17.66 20.93 -10.62
N SER A 257 17.50 22.21 -10.31
CA SER A 257 16.20 22.88 -10.17
C SER A 257 16.17 24.24 -10.87
N GLN A 258 14.96 24.69 -11.23
CA GLN A 258 14.76 26.01 -11.79
C GLN A 258 14.92 27.08 -10.70
N SER A 259 15.65 28.16 -10.99
CA SER A 259 15.82 29.25 -10.04
C SER A 259 14.53 30.09 -9.93
N ALA A 260 14.20 30.58 -8.72
CA ALA A 260 13.08 31.52 -8.53
C ALA A 260 13.24 32.80 -9.38
N ARG A 261 14.49 33.17 -9.68
CA ARG A 261 14.84 34.27 -10.58
C ARG A 261 14.50 33.97 -12.05
N ALA A 262 14.60 32.72 -12.49
CA ALA A 262 14.19 32.28 -13.83
C ALA A 262 12.67 32.21 -14.00
N GLN A 263 11.91 32.13 -12.91
CA GLN A 263 10.44 32.20 -12.92
C GLN A 263 9.92 33.65 -13.05
N THR A 264 10.78 34.63 -12.84
CA THR A 264 10.45 36.05 -13.02
C THR A 264 10.85 36.49 -14.42
N VAL A 265 9.94 37.12 -15.17
CA VAL A 265 10.20 37.60 -16.53
C VAL A 265 11.34 38.62 -16.51
N GLN A 266 12.51 38.23 -17.00
CA GLN A 266 13.61 39.13 -17.28
C GLN A 266 13.59 39.53 -18.75
N ILE A 267 13.73 40.83 -19.01
CA ILE A 267 13.99 41.33 -20.35
C ILE A 267 15.41 40.89 -20.70
N ALA A 268 15.53 39.86 -21.53
CA ALA A 268 16.82 39.37 -21.99
C ALA A 268 17.52 40.45 -22.83
N GLN A 269 18.80 40.70 -22.56
CA GLN A 269 19.64 41.51 -23.44
C GLN A 269 20.22 40.59 -24.51
N TRP A 270 19.71 40.70 -25.74
CA TRP A 270 20.17 39.89 -26.87
C TRP A 270 20.13 40.71 -28.16
N GLU A 271 20.98 40.34 -29.12
CA GLU A 271 21.07 40.97 -30.43
C GLU A 271 20.76 39.93 -31.51
N LYS A 272 19.89 40.28 -32.47
CA LYS A 272 19.53 39.41 -33.60
C LYS A 272 20.71 39.31 -34.58
N ARG A 273 21.20 38.10 -34.82
CA ARG A 273 22.21 37.81 -35.86
C ARG A 273 21.91 36.48 -36.54
N GLY A 274 22.22 36.36 -37.83
CA GLY A 274 21.98 35.17 -38.64
C GLY A 274 20.62 35.13 -39.32
N GLU A 275 20.30 34.02 -39.99
CA GLU A 275 19.03 33.82 -40.69
C GLU A 275 17.91 33.39 -39.73
N PRO A 276 16.71 34.00 -39.82
CA PRO A 276 15.58 33.62 -38.99
C PRO A 276 14.96 32.30 -39.46
N LEU A 277 14.49 31.49 -38.50
CA LEU A 277 13.70 30.29 -38.76
C LEU A 277 12.24 30.57 -38.41
N ALA A 278 11.35 30.46 -39.39
CA ALA A 278 9.90 30.62 -39.22
C ALA A 278 9.21 29.25 -39.14
N TYR A 279 8.47 29.03 -38.05
CA TYR A 279 7.73 27.79 -37.80
C TYR A 279 6.52 28.03 -36.90
N SER A 280 5.58 27.09 -36.92
CA SER A 280 4.42 27.00 -36.03
C SER A 280 4.52 25.75 -35.17
N VAL A 281 3.99 25.81 -33.94
CA VAL A 281 3.92 24.71 -32.96
C VAL A 281 2.47 24.53 -32.52
#